data_AF-A0A075R1T2-F1
#
_entry.id   AF-A0A075R1T2-F1
#
_cell.length_a   1.000
_cell.length_b   1.000
_cell.length_c   1.000
_cell.angle_alpha   90.00
_cell.angle_beta   90.00
_cell.angle_gamma   90.00
#
_symmetry.space_group_name_H-M   'P 1'
#
loop_
_entity.id
_entity.type
_entity.pdbx_description
1 polymer ?
#
loop_
_entity_poly.entity_id
_entity_poly.type
_entity_poly.pdbx_seq_one_letter_code
_entity_poly.pdbx_strand_id
1 'polypeptide(L)'
;MKKQALLAVCTLTLLVQTVPSFSGVISSGYAAENALPATQMKLPSLTELDKNVIETMKKAMQSIAEGVEIELDEIVGQNPSSWVVKAKGNRGNILVDKKTGEVKHVNVRFSFEEVKPSLQESVMRTLKGLDEKRIFKITSVERTKWEKEDVWLFRSDNDSASVLLDALTEQVISAGASYKTEQIDPSKVKIAEKAIKELAKTQSVQLLPTARIYTSPKESIDKVWSFGDKQHGYCVYVGAKTGKLVSVSSSKEVDYVSDEERRKVFAKPFYTKEKAILAASPMVKKWFQLDLKGYDVSVHDNEYTFTKKGMPTIKASINKKGTFWAFSIKPEQGLMN
;
A
#
# COMPACT_ATOMS: atom_id res chain seq x y z
N MET A 1 -17.35 17.41 -3.48
CA MET A 1 -17.06 16.09 -4.10
C MET A 1 -15.62 16.09 -4.59
N LYS A 2 -14.71 15.46 -3.85
CA LYS A 2 -13.27 15.42 -4.15
C LYS A 2 -12.92 14.03 -4.67
N LYS A 3 -12.73 13.89 -5.98
CA LYS A 3 -12.08 12.72 -6.56
C LYS A 3 -10.58 12.90 -6.35
N GLN A 4 -10.01 12.16 -5.41
CA GLN A 4 -8.58 12.13 -5.19
C GLN A 4 -7.91 11.42 -6.37
N ALA A 5 -6.97 12.10 -7.01
CA ALA A 5 -6.14 11.53 -8.05
C ALA A 5 -5.23 10.46 -7.43
N LEU A 6 -5.24 9.27 -8.04
CA LEU A 6 -4.38 8.14 -7.73
C LEU A 6 -2.92 8.57 -7.94
N LEU A 7 -2.22 8.84 -6.84
CA LEU A 7 -0.76 8.88 -6.83
C LEU A 7 -0.29 7.42 -6.76
N ALA A 8 0.08 6.85 -7.91
CA ALA A 8 0.92 5.65 -7.96
C ALA A 8 2.38 6.07 -7.67
N VAL A 9 2.57 6.77 -6.55
CA VAL A 9 3.87 6.91 -5.90
C VAL A 9 4.10 5.59 -5.17
N CYS A 10 5.34 5.10 -5.17
CA CYS A 10 5.75 3.92 -4.42
C CYS A 10 5.61 4.13 -2.90
N THR A 11 4.37 4.20 -2.44
CA THR A 11 3.87 4.01 -1.08
C THR A 11 2.78 2.93 -1.12
N LEU A 12 3.01 1.87 -1.90
CA LEU A 12 2.44 0.56 -1.57
C LEU A 12 3.55 -0.35 -1.06
N THR A 13 4.21 0.11 0.00
CA THR A 13 4.40 -0.70 1.20
C THR A 13 3.02 -1.13 1.70
N LEU A 14 2.37 -2.08 1.02
CA LEU A 14 1.34 -2.89 1.66
C LEU A 14 2.10 -3.84 2.60
N LEU A 15 2.42 -3.30 3.77
CA LEU A 15 2.68 -3.97 5.04
C LEU A 15 2.80 -5.50 4.89
N VAL A 16 4.02 -5.97 4.59
CA VAL A 16 4.50 -7.11 5.36
C VAL A 16 4.91 -6.50 6.69
N GLN A 17 4.02 -6.66 7.67
CA GLN A 17 4.36 -6.78 9.09
C GLN A 17 5.22 -5.63 9.68
N THR A 18 4.70 -4.77 10.53
CA THR A 18 3.62 -4.97 11.48
C THR A 18 2.64 -3.82 11.35
N VAL A 19 1.35 -4.10 11.09
CA VAL A 19 0.41 -3.46 12.01
C VAL A 19 0.87 -4.10 13.31
N PRO A 20 1.42 -3.36 14.29
CA PRO A 20 1.62 -3.98 15.58
C PRO A 20 0.27 -4.62 15.88
N SER A 21 0.27 -5.94 16.01
CA SER A 21 -0.45 -6.53 17.12
C SER A 21 -0.21 -5.52 18.23
N PHE A 22 -1.24 -4.78 18.65
CA PHE A 22 -1.15 -3.90 19.82
C PHE A 22 -0.97 -4.83 21.04
N SER A 23 0.18 -5.49 21.04
CA SER A 23 0.73 -6.47 21.95
C SER A 23 2.05 -5.83 22.35
N GLY A 24 1.96 -4.84 23.24
CA GLY A 24 3.12 -4.17 23.82
C GLY A 24 3.63 -2.99 23.00
N VAL A 25 3.20 -1.78 23.39
CA VAL A 25 4.16 -0.69 23.49
C VAL A 25 5.22 -1.18 24.50
N ILE A 26 6.39 -1.52 23.94
CA ILE A 26 7.75 -1.69 24.47
C ILE A 26 8.33 -2.93 23.78
N SER A 27 8.81 -2.76 22.54
CA SER A 27 9.91 -3.58 22.03
C SER A 27 11.18 -2.76 22.23
N SER A 28 11.98 -3.23 23.18
CA SER A 28 13.31 -2.73 23.47
C SER A 28 14.25 -2.94 22.28
N GLY A 29 14.66 -1.85 21.64
CA GLY A 29 15.69 -1.84 20.60
C GLY A 29 15.52 -0.60 19.74
N TYR A 30 16.47 0.34 19.81
CA TYR A 30 16.49 1.69 19.20
C TYR A 30 15.93 2.84 20.04
N ALA A 31 16.59 3.11 21.18
CA ALA A 31 16.85 4.47 21.69
C ALA A 31 17.75 4.39 22.94
N ALA A 32 18.99 3.96 22.77
CA ALA A 32 20.04 4.21 23.76
C ALA A 32 20.74 5.52 23.38
N GLU A 33 20.07 6.63 23.66
CA GLU A 33 20.62 7.94 24.01
C GLU A 33 19.45 8.93 24.02
N ASN A 34 19.13 9.46 25.21
CA ASN A 34 17.99 10.32 25.55
C ASN A 34 16.64 9.60 25.77
N ALA A 35 16.63 8.60 26.66
CA ALA A 35 15.40 8.17 27.31
C ALA A 35 14.95 9.25 28.32
N LEU A 36 13.97 10.07 27.93
CA LEU A 36 13.11 10.75 28.90
C LEU A 36 12.47 9.68 29.81
N PRO A 37 12.33 9.92 31.12
CA PRO A 37 11.75 8.93 32.01
C PRO A 37 10.36 8.57 31.52
N ALA A 38 10.13 7.28 31.23
CA ALA A 38 8.82 6.75 30.92
C ALA A 38 7.95 6.93 32.16
N THR A 39 7.26 8.07 32.23
CA THR A 39 6.15 8.23 33.15
C THR A 39 5.09 7.26 32.64
N GLN A 40 4.96 6.10 33.29
CA GLN A 40 3.85 5.19 33.04
C GLN A 40 2.57 5.95 33.40
N MET A 41 2.00 6.66 32.43
CA MET A 41 0.68 7.25 32.57
C MET A 41 -0.29 6.10 32.78
N LYS A 42 -0.87 6.03 33.99
CA LYS A 42 -1.92 5.08 34.32
C LYS A 42 -3.06 5.23 33.31
N LEU A 43 -3.36 4.16 32.59
CA LEU A 43 -4.51 4.13 31.68
C LEU A 43 -5.80 4.09 32.51
N PRO A 44 -6.85 4.81 32.11
CA PRO A 44 -8.14 4.69 32.77
C PRO A 44 -8.72 3.29 32.53
N SER A 45 -9.54 2.84 33.48
CA SER A 45 -10.44 1.71 33.28
C SER A 45 -11.52 2.09 32.28
N LEU A 46 -12.03 1.11 31.54
CA LEU A 46 -13.18 1.31 30.65
C LEU A 46 -14.40 1.87 31.40
N THR A 47 -14.58 1.49 32.66
CA THR A 47 -15.68 1.96 33.52
C THR A 47 -15.58 3.44 33.91
N GLU A 48 -14.41 4.05 33.75
CA GLU A 48 -14.20 5.48 34.03
C GLU A 48 -14.59 6.36 32.83
N LEU A 49 -14.89 5.76 31.67
CA LEU A 49 -15.38 6.50 30.50
C LEU A 49 -16.88 6.78 30.59
N ASP A 50 -17.30 7.88 29.95
CA ASP A 50 -18.71 8.22 29.81
C ASP A 50 -19.49 7.09 29.12
N LYS A 51 -20.66 6.74 29.65
CA LYS A 51 -21.50 5.64 29.15
C LYS A 51 -21.88 5.83 27.67
N ASN A 52 -22.11 7.06 27.21
CA ASN A 52 -22.42 7.34 25.81
C ASN A 52 -21.21 7.08 24.91
N VAL A 53 -19.99 7.32 25.39
CA VAL A 53 -18.76 7.00 24.66
C VAL A 53 -18.60 5.48 24.53
N ILE A 54 -18.85 4.74 25.62
CA ILE A 54 -18.84 3.27 25.61
C ILE A 54 -19.88 2.72 24.61
N GLU A 55 -21.11 3.21 24.65
CA GLU A 55 -22.16 2.77 23.72
C GLU A 55 -21.87 3.16 22.27
N THR A 56 -21.25 4.32 22.04
CA THR A 56 -20.79 4.72 20.70
C THR A 56 -19.73 3.76 20.18
N MET A 57 -18.74 3.40 21.01
CA MET A 57 -17.70 2.44 20.65
C MET A 57 -18.29 1.06 20.32
N LYS A 58 -19.19 0.54 21.16
CA LYS A 58 -19.88 -0.74 20.91
C LYS A 58 -20.65 -0.72 19.60
N LYS A 59 -21.48 0.31 19.37
CA LYS A 59 -22.24 0.45 18.12
C LYS A 59 -21.34 0.51 16.90
N ALA A 60 -20.23 1.24 16.97
CA ALA A 60 -19.29 1.37 15.87
C ALA A 60 -18.62 0.03 15.54
N MET A 61 -18.12 -0.72 16.54
CA MET A 61 -17.58 -2.06 16.32
C MET A 61 -18.64 -3.02 15.78
N GLN A 62 -19.82 -3.03 16.40
CA GLN A 62 -20.92 -3.92 16.00
C GLN A 62 -21.39 -3.65 14.57
N SER A 63 -21.35 -2.40 14.10
CA SER A 63 -21.78 -2.01 12.76
C SER A 63 -20.97 -2.65 11.63
N ILE A 64 -19.74 -3.09 11.91
CA ILE A 64 -18.87 -3.75 10.93
C ILE A 64 -18.63 -5.24 11.22
N ALA A 65 -19.20 -5.76 12.31
CA ALA A 65 -18.93 -7.10 12.81
C ALA A 65 -19.72 -8.23 12.10
N GLU A 66 -20.51 -7.92 11.06
CA GLU A 66 -21.27 -8.89 10.24
C GLU A 66 -22.07 -9.91 11.08
N GLY A 67 -22.75 -9.43 12.12
CA GLY A 67 -23.58 -10.26 13.01
C GLY A 67 -22.82 -10.96 14.14
N VAL A 68 -21.49 -10.83 14.20
CA VAL A 68 -20.71 -11.35 15.32
C VAL A 68 -20.80 -10.38 16.50
N GLU A 69 -21.07 -10.92 17.68
CA GLU A 69 -21.15 -10.14 18.91
C GLU A 69 -19.79 -9.54 19.29
N ILE A 70 -19.81 -8.26 19.67
CA ILE A 70 -18.63 -7.55 20.14
C ILE A 70 -18.84 -7.05 21.57
N GLU A 71 -17.96 -7.49 22.46
CA GLU A 71 -17.84 -6.94 23.81
C GLU A 71 -16.51 -6.20 23.95
N LEU A 72 -16.55 -4.98 24.49
CA LEU A 72 -15.35 -4.23 24.85
C LEU A 72 -14.71 -4.80 26.12
N ASP A 73 -13.39 -4.79 26.18
CA ASP A 73 -12.62 -5.36 27.28
C ASP A 73 -11.94 -4.26 28.09
N GLU A 74 -10.83 -3.75 27.58
CA GLU A 74 -9.97 -2.81 28.29
C GLU A 74 -9.33 -1.77 27.37
N ILE A 75 -8.85 -0.70 27.98
CA ILE A 75 -8.02 0.31 27.31
C ILE A 75 -6.58 -0.20 27.32
N VAL A 76 -6.05 -0.54 26.15
CA VAL A 76 -4.71 -1.14 25.99
C VAL A 76 -3.64 -0.12 25.62
N GLY A 77 -4.04 1.11 25.31
CA GLY A 77 -3.11 2.15 24.92
C GLY A 77 -3.74 3.52 24.73
N GLN A 78 -2.90 4.52 24.56
CA GLN A 78 -3.32 5.88 24.28
C GLN A 78 -2.24 6.64 23.50
N ASN A 79 -2.66 7.63 22.72
CA ASN A 79 -1.81 8.69 22.20
C ASN A 79 -2.29 10.05 22.77
N PRO A 80 -1.72 11.21 22.42
CA PRO A 80 -2.16 12.49 22.99
C PRO A 80 -3.66 12.80 22.82
N SER A 81 -4.27 12.36 21.72
CA SER A 81 -5.67 12.68 21.37
C SER A 81 -6.64 11.53 21.54
N SER A 82 -6.19 10.28 21.66
CA SER A 82 -7.06 9.11 21.52
C SER A 82 -6.73 7.96 22.47
N TRP A 83 -7.76 7.19 22.84
CA TRP A 83 -7.62 5.89 23.50
C TRP A 83 -7.74 4.75 22.48
N VAL A 84 -7.00 3.67 22.72
CA VAL A 84 -7.13 2.40 22.01
C VAL A 84 -7.83 1.42 22.96
N VAL A 85 -9.04 1.00 22.58
CA VAL A 85 -9.85 0.04 23.34
C VAL A 85 -9.87 -1.28 22.60
N LYS A 86 -9.61 -2.37 23.31
CA LYS A 86 -9.60 -3.73 22.75
C LYS A 86 -10.94 -4.41 23.01
N ALA A 87 -11.39 -5.23 22.07
CA ALA A 87 -12.53 -6.13 22.28
C ALA A 87 -12.09 -7.46 22.88
N LYS A 88 -12.97 -8.08 23.68
CA LYS A 88 -12.72 -9.39 24.30
C LYS A 88 -12.39 -10.45 23.25
N GLY A 89 -11.67 -11.49 23.66
CA GLY A 89 -11.28 -12.59 22.77
C GLY A 89 -10.40 -12.17 21.60
N ASN A 90 -9.72 -11.01 21.71
CA ASN A 90 -8.90 -10.42 20.65
C ASN A 90 -9.71 -10.11 19.36
N ARG A 91 -11.01 -9.85 19.49
CA ARG A 91 -11.93 -9.66 18.37
C ARG A 91 -11.71 -8.37 17.58
N GLY A 92 -10.83 -7.50 18.05
CA GLY A 92 -10.49 -6.27 17.35
C GLY A 92 -10.12 -5.15 18.31
N ASN A 93 -10.06 -3.94 17.77
CA ASN A 93 -9.81 -2.72 18.53
C ASN A 93 -10.52 -1.52 17.91
N ILE A 94 -10.70 -0.49 18.71
CA ILE A 94 -11.30 0.78 18.33
C ILE A 94 -10.47 1.94 18.87
N LEU A 95 -10.25 2.95 18.03
CA LEU A 95 -9.60 4.20 18.37
C LEU A 95 -10.67 5.28 18.55
N VAL A 96 -10.67 5.93 19.71
CA VAL A 96 -11.65 6.97 20.06
C VAL A 96 -10.94 8.23 20.54
N ASP A 97 -11.43 9.40 20.13
CA ASP A 97 -10.93 10.70 20.59
C ASP A 97 -11.27 10.93 22.08
N LYS A 98 -10.28 11.35 22.86
CA LYS A 98 -10.42 11.55 24.32
C LYS A 98 -11.31 12.72 24.69
N LYS A 99 -11.40 13.75 23.83
CA LYS A 99 -12.15 14.97 24.10
C LYS A 99 -13.58 14.86 23.61
N THR A 100 -13.77 14.31 22.41
CA THR A 100 -15.07 14.29 21.75
C THR A 100 -15.79 12.97 21.87
N GLY A 101 -15.09 11.87 22.21
CA GLY A 101 -15.66 10.52 22.15
C GLY A 101 -15.89 10.02 20.72
N GLU A 102 -15.40 10.75 19.71
CA GLU A 102 -15.57 10.39 18.30
C GLU A 102 -14.71 9.18 17.93
N VAL A 103 -15.31 8.22 17.23
CA VAL A 103 -14.62 7.04 16.72
C VAL A 103 -13.79 7.41 15.50
N LYS A 104 -12.48 7.18 15.58
CA LYS A 104 -11.52 7.50 14.51
C LYS A 104 -11.15 6.30 13.66
N HIS A 105 -11.18 5.11 14.24
CA HIS A 105 -10.80 3.89 13.56
C HIS A 105 -11.44 2.69 14.25
N VAL A 106 -11.93 1.74 13.46
CA VAL A 106 -12.53 0.49 13.93
C VAL A 106 -11.87 -0.66 13.19
N ASN A 107 -11.48 -1.70 13.93
CA ASN A 107 -10.97 -2.94 13.39
C ASN A 107 -11.68 -4.12 14.07
N VAL A 108 -12.22 -5.04 13.27
CA VAL A 108 -12.81 -6.30 13.73
C VAL A 108 -12.11 -7.46 13.03
N ARG A 109 -11.79 -8.51 13.78
CA ARG A 109 -11.16 -9.73 13.28
C ARG A 109 -12.19 -10.84 13.12
N PHE A 110 -11.97 -11.67 12.11
CA PHE A 110 -12.82 -12.81 11.78
C PHE A 110 -11.92 -14.04 11.53
N SER A 111 -12.46 -15.22 11.81
CA SER A 111 -12.01 -16.44 11.14
C SER A 111 -12.47 -16.41 9.69
N PHE A 112 -11.83 -17.19 8.83
CA PHE A 112 -12.20 -17.21 7.41
C PHE A 112 -13.63 -17.75 7.21
N GLU A 113 -14.04 -18.70 8.04
CA GLU A 113 -15.34 -19.38 8.02
C GLU A 113 -16.49 -18.47 8.45
N GLU A 114 -16.22 -17.45 9.28
CA GLU A 114 -17.21 -16.46 9.71
C GLU A 114 -17.59 -15.46 8.61
N VAL A 115 -16.73 -15.32 7.60
CA VAL A 115 -16.97 -14.40 6.48
C VAL A 115 -18.01 -15.02 5.55
N LYS A 116 -18.89 -14.21 4.96
CA LYS A 116 -19.88 -14.72 4.01
C LYS A 116 -19.24 -15.48 2.82
N PRO A 117 -19.89 -16.54 2.30
CA PRO A 117 -19.32 -17.41 1.26
C PRO A 117 -18.86 -16.67 -0.01
N SER A 118 -19.58 -15.65 -0.46
CA SER A 118 -19.22 -14.90 -1.68
C SER A 118 -17.86 -14.20 -1.59
N LEU A 119 -17.50 -13.69 -0.40
CA LEU A 119 -16.18 -13.08 -0.15
C LEU A 119 -15.09 -14.15 -0.07
N GLN A 120 -15.36 -15.26 0.62
CA GLN A 120 -14.44 -16.40 0.66
C GLN A 120 -14.09 -16.87 -0.75
N GLU A 121 -15.09 -17.08 -1.61
CA GLU A 121 -14.90 -17.48 -3.01
C GLU A 121 -14.13 -16.44 -3.82
N SER A 122 -14.45 -15.15 -3.65
CA SER A 122 -13.74 -14.04 -4.33
C SER A 122 -12.25 -14.02 -3.98
N VAL A 123 -11.92 -14.16 -2.69
CA VAL A 123 -10.53 -14.21 -2.18
C VAL A 123 -9.79 -15.42 -2.76
N MET A 124 -10.38 -16.61 -2.67
CA MET A 124 -9.75 -17.84 -3.15
C MET A 124 -9.56 -17.83 -4.68
N ARG A 125 -10.54 -17.31 -5.42
CA ARG A 125 -10.42 -17.11 -6.88
C ARG A 125 -9.30 -16.14 -7.22
N THR A 126 -9.18 -15.04 -6.47
CA THR A 126 -8.12 -14.05 -6.67
C THR A 126 -6.73 -14.63 -6.42
N LEU A 127 -6.56 -15.37 -5.32
CA LEU A 127 -5.30 -16.03 -4.99
C LEU A 127 -4.92 -17.11 -6.00
N LYS A 128 -5.88 -17.95 -6.42
CA LYS A 128 -5.68 -18.90 -7.53
C LYS A 128 -5.28 -18.18 -8.82
N GLY A 129 -5.85 -17.01 -9.07
CA GLY A 129 -5.50 -16.14 -10.18
C GLY A 129 -4.06 -15.63 -10.13
N LEU A 130 -3.43 -15.52 -8.96
CA LEU A 130 -2.01 -15.16 -8.83
C LEU A 130 -1.11 -16.34 -9.22
N ASP A 131 -1.40 -17.53 -8.67
CA ASP A 131 -0.65 -18.76 -8.90
C ASP A 131 -1.58 -19.97 -8.75
N GLU A 132 -1.92 -20.60 -9.87
CA GLU A 132 -2.88 -21.72 -9.91
C GLU A 132 -2.35 -22.99 -9.23
N LYS A 133 -1.02 -23.11 -9.06
CA LYS A 133 -0.37 -24.29 -8.48
C LYS A 133 -0.20 -24.17 -6.97
N ARG A 134 -0.11 -22.94 -6.45
CA ARG A 134 0.09 -22.70 -5.02
C ARG A 134 -1.24 -22.76 -4.28
N ILE A 135 -1.29 -23.62 -3.27
CA ILE A 135 -2.41 -23.65 -2.33
C ILE A 135 -2.16 -22.58 -1.28
N PHE A 136 -3.10 -21.64 -1.17
CA PHE A 136 -3.10 -20.61 -0.15
C PHE A 136 -4.09 -20.98 0.96
N LYS A 137 -3.67 -20.83 2.22
CA LYS A 137 -4.55 -20.96 3.38
C LYS A 137 -4.68 -19.60 4.06
N ILE A 138 -5.90 -19.07 4.13
CA ILE A 138 -6.19 -17.85 4.89
C ILE A 138 -6.16 -18.17 6.38
N THR A 139 -5.43 -17.37 7.15
CA THR A 139 -5.30 -17.53 8.62
C THR A 139 -5.72 -16.28 9.38
N SER A 140 -5.88 -15.15 8.70
CA SER A 140 -6.31 -13.90 9.30
C SER A 140 -7.25 -13.16 8.37
N VAL A 141 -8.38 -12.69 8.92
CA VAL A 141 -9.30 -11.80 8.25
C VAL A 141 -9.58 -10.62 9.16
N GLU A 142 -9.46 -9.42 8.61
CA GLU A 142 -9.72 -8.18 9.31
C GLU A 142 -10.65 -7.30 8.47
N ARG A 143 -11.63 -6.67 9.11
CA ARG A 143 -12.38 -5.55 8.54
C ARG A 143 -11.97 -4.28 9.26
N THR A 144 -11.58 -3.28 8.48
CA THR A 144 -11.12 -2.00 9.00
C THR A 144 -11.93 -0.87 8.41
N LYS A 145 -12.37 0.04 9.26
CA LYS A 145 -13.10 1.24 8.89
C LYS A 145 -12.53 2.48 9.56
N TRP A 146 -12.23 3.49 8.77
CA TRP A 146 -11.81 4.82 9.21
C TRP A 146 -12.23 5.86 8.17
N GLU A 147 -11.89 7.14 8.38
CA GLU A 147 -12.35 8.25 7.51
C GLU A 147 -12.09 8.00 6.01
N LYS A 148 -10.97 7.34 5.68
CA LYS A 148 -10.52 7.19 4.29
C LYS A 148 -10.91 5.86 3.66
N GLU A 149 -11.10 4.81 4.44
CA GLU A 149 -11.26 3.46 3.91
C GLU A 149 -12.24 2.63 4.76
N ASP A 150 -12.96 1.75 4.07
CA ASP A 150 -13.79 0.68 4.63
C ASP A 150 -13.44 -0.58 3.82
N VAL A 151 -12.65 -1.47 4.40
CA VAL A 151 -11.97 -2.54 3.66
C VAL A 151 -11.95 -3.85 4.41
N TRP A 152 -11.92 -4.94 3.64
CA TRP A 152 -11.56 -6.27 4.12
C TRP A 152 -10.13 -6.62 3.74
N LEU A 153 -9.38 -7.18 4.68
CA LEU A 153 -8.03 -7.68 4.46
C LEU A 153 -7.95 -9.14 4.88
N PHE A 154 -7.66 -9.99 3.89
CA PHE A 154 -7.42 -11.42 4.05
C PHE A 154 -5.93 -11.66 3.95
N ARG A 155 -5.34 -12.35 4.92
CA ARG A 155 -3.93 -12.76 4.91
C ARG A 155 -3.79 -14.26 5.02
N SER A 156 -2.87 -14.80 4.25
CA SER A 156 -2.52 -16.21 4.34
C SER A 156 -1.58 -16.48 5.51
N ASP A 157 -1.32 -17.76 5.75
CA ASP A 157 -0.29 -18.17 6.70
C ASP A 157 1.06 -17.48 6.42
N ASN A 158 1.70 -17.08 7.51
CA ASN A 158 2.94 -16.30 7.56
C ASN A 158 2.93 -15.02 6.69
N ASP A 159 1.75 -14.42 6.46
CA ASP A 159 1.52 -13.26 5.59
C ASP A 159 2.12 -13.40 4.17
N SER A 160 2.25 -14.65 3.74
CA SER A 160 2.88 -14.98 2.46
C SER A 160 2.03 -14.59 1.24
N ALA A 161 0.75 -14.29 1.44
CA ALA A 161 -0.17 -13.70 0.49
C ALA A 161 -1.23 -12.85 1.20
N SER A 162 -1.81 -11.89 0.48
CA SER A 162 -2.95 -11.11 0.95
C SER A 162 -3.88 -10.67 -0.17
N VAL A 163 -5.15 -10.46 0.18
CA VAL A 163 -6.18 -9.87 -0.68
C VAL A 163 -6.86 -8.74 0.09
N LEU A 164 -6.92 -7.56 -0.52
CA LEU A 164 -7.61 -6.37 -0.01
C LEU A 164 -8.85 -6.12 -0.87
N LEU A 165 -10.03 -6.07 -0.24
CA LEU A 165 -11.29 -5.76 -0.92
C LEU A 165 -11.91 -4.50 -0.32
N ASP A 166 -12.62 -3.76 -1.17
CA ASP A 166 -13.50 -2.68 -0.74
C ASP A 166 -14.72 -3.29 -0.02
N ALA A 167 -15.05 -2.80 1.18
CA ALA A 167 -16.10 -3.44 1.97
C ALA A 167 -17.52 -3.15 1.48
N LEU A 168 -17.73 -2.08 0.70
CA LEU A 168 -19.04 -1.71 0.18
C LEU A 168 -19.33 -2.38 -1.17
N THR A 169 -18.35 -2.37 -2.06
CA THR A 169 -18.48 -2.91 -3.42
C THR A 169 -18.00 -4.34 -3.54
N GLU A 170 -17.23 -4.83 -2.56
CA GLU A 170 -16.64 -6.17 -2.51
C GLU A 170 -15.70 -6.47 -3.68
N GLN A 171 -15.29 -5.41 -4.38
CA GLN A 171 -14.33 -5.51 -5.46
C GLN A 171 -12.93 -5.61 -4.90
N VAL A 172 -12.11 -6.44 -5.55
CA VAL A 172 -10.69 -6.56 -5.22
C VAL A 172 -10.01 -5.22 -5.50
N ILE A 173 -9.48 -4.61 -4.45
CA ILE A 173 -8.62 -3.44 -4.55
C ILE A 173 -7.25 -3.90 -5.02
N SER A 174 -6.68 -4.88 -4.31
CA SER A 174 -5.38 -5.44 -4.64
C SER A 174 -5.20 -6.84 -4.07
N ALA A 175 -4.26 -7.59 -4.62
CA ALA A 175 -3.79 -8.84 -4.04
C ALA A 175 -2.31 -9.05 -4.35
N GLY A 176 -1.66 -9.87 -3.54
CA GLY A 176 -0.32 -10.32 -3.88
C GLY A 176 0.16 -11.49 -3.06
N ALA A 177 1.26 -12.09 -3.51
CA ALA A 177 1.93 -13.18 -2.83
C ALA A 177 3.44 -13.04 -2.93
N SER A 178 4.13 -13.33 -1.83
CA SER A 178 5.59 -13.25 -1.71
C SER A 178 6.23 -14.58 -2.13
N TYR A 179 7.35 -14.47 -2.81
CA TYR A 179 8.17 -15.58 -3.30
C TYR A 179 9.63 -15.28 -3.02
N LYS A 180 10.43 -16.33 -2.78
CA LYS A 180 11.88 -16.18 -2.85
C LYS A 180 12.30 -16.02 -4.31
N THR A 181 13.39 -15.29 -4.54
CA THR A 181 13.88 -15.03 -5.90
C THR A 181 14.20 -16.29 -6.69
N GLU A 182 14.60 -17.37 -6.01
CA GLU A 182 14.91 -18.67 -6.63
C GLU A 182 13.67 -19.40 -7.16
N GLN A 183 12.47 -19.01 -6.70
CA GLN A 183 11.20 -19.57 -7.14
C GLN A 183 10.61 -18.83 -8.35
N ILE A 184 11.26 -17.75 -8.78
CA ILE A 184 10.81 -16.89 -9.87
C ILE A 184 11.63 -17.21 -11.11
N ASP A 185 11.00 -17.10 -12.28
CA ASP A 185 11.69 -17.18 -13.57
C ASP A 185 12.96 -16.30 -13.56
N PRO A 186 14.17 -16.90 -13.71
CA PRO A 186 15.43 -16.18 -13.59
C PRO A 186 15.58 -15.02 -14.59
N SER A 187 14.88 -15.07 -15.74
CA SER A 187 14.90 -13.98 -16.71
C SER A 187 14.31 -12.68 -16.14
N LYS A 188 13.22 -12.80 -15.35
CA LYS A 188 12.54 -11.65 -14.72
C LYS A 188 13.38 -11.07 -13.59
N VAL A 189 14.02 -11.93 -12.81
CA VAL A 189 14.97 -11.53 -11.75
C VAL A 189 16.14 -10.75 -12.35
N LYS A 190 16.74 -11.24 -13.44
CA LYS A 190 17.85 -10.54 -14.14
C LYS A 190 17.44 -9.17 -14.69
N ILE A 191 16.23 -9.05 -15.26
CA ILE A 191 15.70 -7.77 -15.74
C ILE A 191 15.57 -6.78 -14.59
N ALA A 192 14.99 -7.22 -13.47
CA ALA A 192 14.86 -6.38 -12.28
C ALA A 192 16.21 -5.96 -11.69
N GLU A 193 17.16 -6.90 -11.59
CA GLU A 193 18.50 -6.65 -11.07
C GLU A 193 19.24 -5.60 -11.91
N LYS A 194 19.20 -5.76 -13.25
CA LYS A 194 19.78 -4.81 -14.18
C LYS A 194 19.16 -3.42 -14.03
N ALA A 195 17.82 -3.35 -13.99
CA ALA A 195 17.11 -2.08 -13.86
C ALA A 195 17.47 -1.36 -12.55
N ILE A 196 17.53 -2.08 -11.42
CA ILE A 196 17.90 -1.49 -10.13
C ILE A 196 19.34 -0.99 -10.11
N LYS A 197 20.31 -1.76 -10.61
CA LYS A 197 21.72 -1.33 -10.68
C LYS A 197 21.89 -0.08 -11.54
N GLU A 198 21.16 -0.02 -12.65
CA GLU A 198 21.16 1.12 -13.55
C GLU A 198 20.47 2.36 -12.95
N LEU A 199 19.35 2.19 -12.21
CA LEU A 199 18.72 3.27 -11.44
C LEU A 199 19.67 3.80 -10.36
N ALA A 200 20.32 2.90 -9.64
CA ALA A 200 21.24 3.23 -8.56
C ALA A 200 22.57 3.80 -9.05
N LYS A 201 22.87 3.68 -10.35
CA LYS A 201 24.15 4.05 -10.97
C LYS A 201 25.35 3.37 -10.28
N THR A 202 25.13 2.17 -9.73
CA THR A 202 26.16 1.38 -9.06
C THR A 202 25.86 -0.12 -9.14
N GLN A 203 26.93 -0.92 -9.17
CA GLN A 203 26.84 -2.38 -9.15
C GLN A 203 26.69 -2.95 -7.73
N SER A 204 26.88 -2.13 -6.69
CA SER A 204 26.84 -2.57 -5.29
C SER A 204 25.44 -2.81 -4.73
N VAL A 205 24.40 -2.28 -5.38
CA VAL A 205 23.02 -2.49 -4.94
C VAL A 205 22.59 -3.92 -5.26
N GLN A 206 22.00 -4.57 -4.26
CA GLN A 206 21.52 -5.94 -4.33
C GLN A 206 19.99 -5.97 -4.21
N LEU A 207 19.38 -6.84 -5.01
CA LEU A 207 17.98 -7.22 -4.84
C LEU A 207 17.75 -7.82 -3.45
N LEU A 208 16.53 -7.64 -2.94
CA LEU A 208 16.01 -8.47 -1.86
C LEU A 208 15.97 -9.94 -2.33
N PRO A 209 16.18 -10.90 -1.41
CA PRO A 209 16.04 -12.33 -1.72
C PRO A 209 14.59 -12.76 -1.93
N THR A 210 13.66 -11.80 -1.91
CA THR A 210 12.23 -12.01 -2.11
C THR A 210 11.67 -10.97 -3.06
N ALA A 211 10.60 -11.35 -3.76
CA ALA A 211 9.80 -10.46 -4.57
C ALA A 211 8.32 -10.84 -4.43
N ARG A 212 7.43 -9.95 -4.87
CA ARG A 212 5.99 -10.13 -4.73
C ARG A 212 5.32 -10.17 -6.10
N ILE A 213 4.48 -11.17 -6.36
CA ILE A 213 3.52 -11.11 -7.46
C ILE A 213 2.35 -10.25 -6.98
N TYR A 214 1.93 -9.27 -7.79
CA TYR A 214 0.98 -8.24 -7.38
C TYR A 214 -0.04 -7.95 -8.47
N THR A 215 -1.28 -7.71 -8.07
CA THR A 215 -2.40 -7.26 -8.90
C THR A 215 -3.16 -6.14 -8.19
N SER A 216 -3.67 -5.18 -8.96
CA SER A 216 -4.53 -4.11 -8.47
C SER A 216 -5.42 -3.59 -9.59
N PRO A 217 -6.63 -4.14 -9.75
CA PRO A 217 -7.59 -3.65 -10.73
C PRO A 217 -7.88 -2.15 -10.55
N LYS A 218 -7.93 -1.68 -9.30
CA LYS A 218 -8.12 -0.26 -8.96
C LYS A 218 -7.02 0.64 -9.54
N GLU A 219 -5.78 0.14 -9.57
CA GLU A 219 -4.62 0.83 -10.15
C GLU A 219 -4.35 0.44 -11.62
N SER A 220 -5.25 -0.33 -12.23
CA SER A 220 -5.08 -0.87 -13.59
C SER A 220 -3.86 -1.78 -13.76
N ILE A 221 -3.54 -2.59 -12.75
CA ILE A 221 -2.42 -3.54 -12.73
C ILE A 221 -2.98 -4.96 -12.78
N ASP A 222 -2.61 -5.74 -13.81
CA ASP A 222 -3.05 -7.15 -13.94
C ASP A 222 -2.19 -8.04 -13.07
N LYS A 223 -0.96 -8.32 -13.48
CA LYS A 223 -0.07 -9.20 -12.73
C LYS A 223 1.36 -8.79 -12.97
N VAL A 224 2.04 -8.30 -11.94
CA VAL A 224 3.43 -7.86 -12.04
C VAL A 224 4.26 -8.44 -10.91
N TRP A 225 5.52 -8.75 -11.20
CA TRP A 225 6.53 -8.99 -10.17
C TRP A 225 7.08 -7.66 -9.68
N SER A 226 6.91 -7.40 -8.40
CA SER A 226 7.48 -6.28 -7.67
C SER A 226 8.79 -6.70 -7.01
N PHE A 227 9.88 -6.11 -7.46
CA PHE A 227 11.21 -6.29 -6.91
C PHE A 227 11.69 -5.02 -6.23
N GLY A 228 12.35 -5.16 -5.08
CA GLY A 228 12.99 -4.06 -4.37
C GLY A 228 14.44 -4.38 -4.04
N ASP A 229 15.20 -3.35 -3.66
CA ASP A 229 16.56 -3.51 -3.17
C ASP A 229 16.61 -3.59 -1.63
N LYS A 230 17.73 -4.09 -1.10
CA LYS A 230 17.94 -4.23 0.35
C LYS A 230 17.90 -2.92 1.13
N GLN A 231 18.16 -1.78 0.47
CA GLN A 231 18.12 -0.46 1.11
C GLN A 231 16.74 0.22 0.95
N HIS A 232 15.75 -0.47 0.39
CA HIS A 232 14.39 0.00 0.16
C HIS A 232 14.31 1.35 -0.60
N GLY A 233 15.33 1.63 -1.40
CA GLY A 233 15.49 2.85 -2.17
C GLY A 233 15.02 2.76 -3.60
N TYR A 234 14.93 1.55 -4.16
CA TYR A 234 14.61 1.29 -5.55
C TYR A 234 13.55 0.20 -5.66
N CYS A 235 12.59 0.42 -6.55
CA CYS A 235 11.54 -0.55 -6.83
C CYS A 235 11.32 -0.65 -8.34
N VAL A 236 11.14 -1.87 -8.83
CA VAL A 236 10.89 -2.14 -10.25
C VAL A 236 9.80 -3.18 -10.40
N TYR A 237 8.88 -2.93 -11.33
CA TYR A 237 7.82 -3.87 -11.69
C TYR A 237 8.14 -4.49 -13.05
N VAL A 238 8.13 -5.81 -13.08
CA VAL A 238 8.27 -6.62 -14.29
C VAL A 238 6.96 -7.32 -14.56
N GLY A 239 6.45 -7.18 -15.77
CA GLY A 239 5.28 -7.88 -16.26
C GLY A 239 5.36 -9.38 -16.06
N ALA A 240 4.38 -9.97 -15.36
CA ALA A 240 4.43 -11.40 -15.04
C ALA A 240 4.28 -12.28 -16.28
N LYS A 241 3.42 -11.87 -17.23
CA LYS A 241 3.20 -12.55 -18.52
C LYS A 241 4.22 -12.08 -19.55
N THR A 242 4.48 -10.78 -19.64
CA THR A 242 5.30 -10.23 -20.74
C THR A 242 6.80 -10.30 -20.47
N GLY A 243 7.22 -10.36 -19.21
CA GLY A 243 8.62 -10.21 -18.81
C GLY A 243 9.19 -8.82 -19.07
N LYS A 244 8.37 -7.83 -19.45
CA LYS A 244 8.81 -6.47 -19.74
C LYS A 244 8.84 -5.61 -18.48
N LEU A 245 9.77 -4.66 -18.44
CA LEU A 245 9.79 -3.66 -17.39
C LEU A 245 8.59 -2.71 -17.59
N VAL A 246 7.75 -2.57 -16.55
CA VAL A 246 6.53 -1.76 -16.60
C VAL A 246 6.53 -0.61 -15.60
N SER A 247 7.39 -0.67 -14.59
CA SER A 247 7.61 0.44 -13.66
C SER A 247 9.04 0.44 -13.13
N VAL A 248 9.57 1.62 -12.90
CA VAL A 248 10.86 1.88 -12.24
C VAL A 248 10.71 3.08 -11.31
N SER A 249 11.27 3.00 -10.11
CA SER A 249 11.26 4.13 -9.17
C SER A 249 12.46 4.14 -8.23
N SER A 250 12.82 5.35 -7.80
CA SER A 250 13.81 5.63 -6.76
C SER A 250 13.18 6.46 -5.65
N SER A 251 12.82 5.82 -4.53
CA SER A 251 12.27 6.51 -3.36
C SER A 251 13.30 7.42 -2.68
N LYS A 252 14.61 7.17 -2.89
CA LYS A 252 15.70 8.02 -2.37
C LYS A 252 15.71 9.44 -2.95
N GLU A 253 15.08 9.62 -4.11
CA GLU A 253 15.01 10.91 -4.80
C GLU A 253 13.77 11.73 -4.40
N VAL A 254 12.88 11.16 -3.57
CA VAL A 254 11.71 11.85 -3.03
C VAL A 254 12.16 12.81 -1.93
N ASP A 255 11.92 14.10 -2.14
CA ASP A 255 12.46 15.18 -1.30
C ASP A 255 11.39 16.09 -0.68
N TYR A 256 10.11 15.68 -0.73
CA TYR A 256 9.01 16.33 0.00
C TYR A 256 8.59 15.51 1.23
N VAL A 257 8.27 16.21 2.32
CA VAL A 257 7.98 15.59 3.63
C VAL A 257 6.48 15.49 3.94
N SER A 258 5.62 16.14 3.13
CA SER A 258 4.16 16.02 3.26
C SER A 258 3.42 16.29 1.95
N ASP A 259 2.16 15.82 1.86
CA ASP A 259 1.27 16.10 0.73
C ASP A 259 0.93 17.59 0.59
N GLU A 260 0.86 18.31 1.70
CA GLU A 260 0.62 19.75 1.68
C GLU A 260 1.81 20.47 1.05
N GLU A 261 3.03 20.09 1.44
CA GLU A 261 4.25 20.63 0.85
C GLU A 261 4.31 20.28 -0.65
N ARG A 262 4.04 19.02 -1.01
CA ARG A 262 3.98 18.57 -2.41
C ARG A 262 3.04 19.46 -3.24
N ARG A 263 1.81 19.67 -2.79
CA ARG A 263 0.84 20.52 -3.49
C ARG A 263 1.29 21.98 -3.60
N LYS A 264 1.99 22.51 -2.59
CA LYS A 264 2.54 23.87 -2.63
C LYS A 264 3.67 24.00 -3.64
N VAL A 265 4.64 23.08 -3.60
CA VAL A 265 5.80 23.07 -4.51
C VAL A 265 5.36 22.92 -5.96
N PHE A 266 4.41 22.01 -6.22
CA PHE A 266 3.98 21.66 -7.57
C PHE A 266 2.64 22.30 -7.96
N ALA A 267 2.27 23.41 -7.31
CA ALA A 267 1.10 24.21 -7.67
C ALA A 267 1.16 24.72 -9.12
N LYS A 268 2.37 24.83 -9.69
CA LYS A 268 2.62 25.11 -11.09
C LYS A 268 3.49 24.00 -11.70
N PRO A 269 3.25 23.62 -12.96
CA PRO A 269 4.13 22.67 -13.67
C PRO A 269 5.58 23.16 -13.70
N PHE A 270 6.50 22.26 -13.34
CA PHE A 270 7.94 22.51 -13.42
C PHE A 270 8.43 22.64 -14.87
N TYR A 271 7.83 21.86 -15.77
CA TYR A 271 8.14 21.84 -17.20
C TYR A 271 6.92 22.28 -18.03
N THR A 272 7.17 22.94 -19.16
CA THR A 272 6.19 23.00 -20.25
C THR A 272 6.03 21.61 -20.87
N LYS A 273 4.99 21.39 -21.68
CA LYS A 273 4.74 20.10 -22.33
C LYS A 273 5.93 19.64 -23.18
N GLU A 274 6.50 20.54 -23.97
CA GLU A 274 7.64 20.26 -24.86
C GLU A 274 8.89 19.93 -24.06
N LYS A 275 9.16 20.68 -22.99
CA LYS A 275 10.31 20.42 -22.10
C LYS A 275 10.14 19.11 -21.35
N ALA A 276 8.93 18.76 -20.94
CA ALA A 276 8.64 17.49 -20.28
C ALA A 276 8.92 16.30 -21.22
N ILE A 277 8.50 16.38 -22.49
CA ILE A 277 8.81 15.37 -23.50
C ILE A 277 10.32 15.20 -23.65
N LEU A 278 11.05 16.30 -23.84
CA LEU A 278 12.50 16.25 -24.02
C LEU A 278 13.22 15.67 -22.80
N ALA A 279 12.80 16.07 -21.59
CA ALA A 279 13.40 15.60 -20.34
C ALA A 279 13.10 14.12 -20.03
N ALA A 280 11.89 13.64 -20.33
CA ALA A 280 11.48 12.26 -20.06
C ALA A 280 11.97 11.27 -21.14
N SER A 281 12.13 11.72 -22.40
CA SER A 281 12.40 10.85 -23.55
C SER A 281 13.58 9.90 -23.39
N PRO A 282 14.76 10.30 -22.84
CA PRO A 282 15.88 9.37 -22.69
C PRO A 282 15.54 8.16 -21.82
N MET A 283 14.82 8.39 -20.72
CA MET A 283 14.45 7.33 -19.78
C MET A 283 13.31 6.48 -20.33
N VAL A 284 12.32 7.09 -20.99
CA VAL A 284 11.22 6.33 -21.62
C VAL A 284 11.74 5.43 -22.75
N LYS A 285 12.65 5.93 -23.59
CA LYS A 285 13.31 5.14 -24.62
C LYS A 285 14.14 4.00 -24.02
N LYS A 286 14.86 4.28 -22.93
CA LYS A 286 15.68 3.28 -22.24
C LYS A 286 14.85 2.16 -21.63
N TRP A 287 13.83 2.50 -20.85
CA TRP A 287 13.10 1.53 -20.03
C TRP A 287 11.98 0.83 -20.78
N PHE A 288 11.29 1.55 -21.66
CA PHE A 288 10.09 1.06 -22.34
C PHE A 288 10.26 0.94 -23.84
N GLN A 289 11.42 1.33 -24.39
CA GLN A 289 11.70 1.30 -25.84
C GLN A 289 10.68 2.09 -26.65
N LEU A 290 10.18 3.20 -26.07
CA LEU A 290 9.20 4.08 -26.70
C LEU A 290 9.78 5.47 -27.00
N ASP A 291 9.26 6.06 -28.07
CA ASP A 291 9.50 7.46 -28.44
C ASP A 291 8.26 8.30 -28.05
N LEU A 292 8.51 9.38 -27.31
CA LEU A 292 7.47 10.33 -26.88
C LEU A 292 7.09 11.35 -27.97
N LYS A 293 7.66 11.26 -29.18
CA LYS A 293 7.33 12.15 -30.30
C LYS A 293 5.83 12.09 -30.64
N GLY A 294 5.18 13.25 -30.56
CA GLY A 294 3.76 13.44 -30.83
C GLY A 294 2.84 12.95 -29.71
N TYR A 295 3.36 12.71 -28.51
CA TYR A 295 2.53 12.57 -27.31
C TYR A 295 2.06 13.94 -26.82
N ASP A 296 0.85 14.00 -26.28
CA ASP A 296 0.40 15.12 -25.44
C ASP A 296 0.81 14.88 -23.99
N VAL A 297 0.87 15.95 -23.20
CA VAL A 297 1.25 15.94 -21.79
C VAL A 297 0.20 16.63 -20.95
N SER A 298 -0.29 15.93 -19.92
CA SER A 298 -1.06 16.51 -18.82
C SER A 298 -0.28 16.42 -17.53
N VAL A 299 -0.41 17.43 -16.66
CA VAL A 299 0.34 17.52 -15.40
C VAL A 299 -0.64 17.60 -14.24
N HIS A 300 -0.37 16.81 -13.19
CA HIS A 300 -1.08 16.90 -11.91
C HIS A 300 -0.07 16.79 -10.77
N ASP A 301 0.04 17.86 -9.98
CA ASP A 301 1.11 18.03 -8.99
C ASP A 301 2.50 17.74 -9.62
N ASN A 302 3.21 16.73 -9.11
CA ASN A 302 4.53 16.32 -9.58
C ASN A 302 4.51 15.22 -10.64
N GLU A 303 3.33 14.78 -11.09
CA GLU A 303 3.16 13.71 -12.08
C GLU A 303 2.89 14.30 -13.47
N TYR A 304 3.66 13.84 -14.45
CA TYR A 304 3.47 14.10 -15.87
C TYR A 304 2.91 12.84 -16.51
N THR A 305 1.77 12.97 -17.18
CA THR A 305 1.14 11.90 -17.94
C THR A 305 1.26 12.19 -19.43
N PHE A 306 1.92 11.29 -20.15
CA PHE A 306 2.13 11.35 -21.59
C PHE A 306 1.15 10.40 -22.28
N THR A 307 0.36 10.92 -23.22
CA THR A 307 -0.63 10.13 -23.96
C THR A 307 -0.56 10.35 -25.45
N LYS A 308 -0.87 9.31 -26.23
CA LYS A 308 -1.04 9.38 -27.68
C LYS A 308 -2.03 8.29 -28.09
N LYS A 309 -3.01 8.65 -28.92
CA LYS A 309 -3.99 7.68 -29.43
C LYS A 309 -3.28 6.51 -30.12
N GLY A 310 -3.70 5.29 -29.84
CA GLY A 310 -3.07 4.07 -30.35
C GLY A 310 -1.86 3.59 -29.55
N MET A 311 -1.42 4.33 -28.52
CA MET A 311 -0.15 4.10 -27.84
C MET A 311 -0.30 3.98 -26.31
N PRO A 312 0.63 3.29 -25.64
CA PRO A 312 0.66 3.23 -24.17
C PRO A 312 0.73 4.61 -23.52
N THR A 313 0.08 4.76 -22.37
CA THR A 313 0.23 5.93 -21.50
C THR A 313 1.48 5.79 -20.64
N ILE A 314 2.28 6.85 -20.55
CA ILE A 314 3.42 6.91 -19.64
C ILE A 314 3.11 7.88 -18.51
N LYS A 315 3.39 7.48 -17.28
CA LYS A 315 3.39 8.38 -16.12
C LYS A 315 4.81 8.53 -15.60
N ALA A 316 5.21 9.77 -15.29
CA ALA A 316 6.51 10.05 -14.73
C ALA A 316 6.44 11.10 -13.62
N SER A 317 7.11 10.85 -12.51
CA SER A 317 7.08 11.73 -11.33
C SER A 317 8.41 12.43 -11.13
N ILE A 318 8.36 13.71 -10.80
CA ILE A 318 9.55 14.53 -10.49
C ILE A 318 9.68 14.82 -9.00
N ASN A 319 10.89 15.18 -8.58
CA ASN A 319 11.19 15.75 -7.27
C ASN A 319 11.26 17.29 -7.31
N LYS A 320 11.54 17.96 -6.20
CA LYS A 320 11.57 19.44 -6.13
C LYS A 320 12.60 20.07 -7.07
N LYS A 321 13.61 19.31 -7.49
CA LYS A 321 14.66 19.75 -8.43
C LYS A 321 14.27 19.54 -9.89
N GLY A 322 13.09 18.97 -10.17
CA GLY A 322 12.65 18.61 -11.52
C GLY A 322 13.18 17.27 -12.03
N THR A 323 13.96 16.54 -11.23
CA THR A 323 14.50 15.25 -11.65
C THR A 323 13.41 14.20 -11.63
N PHE A 324 13.22 13.49 -12.74
CA PHE A 324 12.34 12.33 -12.79
C PHE A 324 12.90 11.17 -11.96
N TRP A 325 12.13 10.71 -10.99
CA TRP A 325 12.51 9.63 -10.08
C TRP A 325 11.65 8.37 -10.20
N ALA A 326 10.51 8.45 -10.89
CA ALA A 326 9.69 7.29 -11.20
C ALA A 326 9.08 7.36 -12.59
N PHE A 327 8.95 6.20 -13.22
CA PHE A 327 8.27 6.01 -14.52
C PHE A 327 7.43 4.75 -14.47
N SER A 328 6.24 4.80 -15.07
CA SER A 328 5.42 3.61 -15.34
C SER A 328 4.76 3.69 -16.71
N ILE A 329 4.47 2.52 -17.29
CA ILE A 329 3.79 2.37 -18.57
C ILE A 329 2.51 1.58 -18.38
N LYS A 330 1.41 2.13 -18.89
CA LYS A 330 0.10 1.47 -18.96
C LYS A 330 -0.29 1.30 -20.43
N PRO A 331 -0.69 0.10 -20.89
CA PRO A 331 -1.18 -0.07 -22.25
C PRO A 331 -2.45 0.76 -22.50
N GLU A 332 -2.70 1.16 -23.75
CA GLU A 332 -3.91 1.92 -24.11
C GLU A 332 -5.20 1.15 -23.75
N GLN A 333 -5.17 -0.16 -23.97
CA GLN A 333 -6.25 -1.08 -23.61
C GLN A 333 -5.71 -2.17 -22.69
N GLY A 334 -6.51 -2.54 -21.69
CA GLY A 334 -6.17 -3.55 -20.71
C GLY A 334 -5.38 -3.01 -19.52
N LEU A 335 -4.66 -3.92 -18.87
CA LEU A 335 -4.02 -3.72 -17.57
C LEU A 335 -2.49 -3.89 -17.72
N MET A 336 -1.74 -3.25 -16.84
CA MET A 336 -0.28 -3.33 -16.81
C MET A 336 0.19 -4.76 -16.47
N ASN A 337 1.04 -5.35 -17.33
CA ASN A 337 1.59 -6.72 -17.22
C ASN A 337 2.82 -6.89 -18.13
#